data_AF-A0A5A9N027-F1
#
_entry.id   AF-A0A5A9N027-F1
#
_cell.length_a   1.000
_cell.length_b   1.000
_cell.length_c   1.000
_cell.angle_alpha   90.00
_cell.angle_beta   90.00
_cell.angle_gamma   90.00
#
_symmetry.space_group_name_H-M   'P 1'
#
loop_
_entity.id
_entity.type
_entity.pdbx_description
1 polymer ?
#
loop_
_entity_poly.entity_id
_entity_poly.type
_entity_poly.pdbx_seq_one_letter_code
_entity_poly.pdbx_strand_id
1 'polypeptide(L)'
;MEDEVCYSTVTFKSFDNDKTKAQQLPGKESGLPPQDQQSEDYNHMTDSKNILTLYNEERTDNQQLLTHKELLEREIKGLSTQNEELNSNLNFILKQSTLSIEDYCQSTEKGVRCKPCPKNWIQNGSSCYHFHVESDWKTWGDSNKSCTTSGAHLAIIDSVEEQEFVNKHVEFYYDIYHGYWIGPWNWTSEAELKKG
;
A
#
# COMPACT_ATOMS: atom_id res chain seq x y z
N MET A 1 19.21 -32.95 19.94
CA MET A 1 18.74 -31.55 20.07
C MET A 1 18.50 -31.05 18.66
N GLU A 2 17.25 -30.95 18.27
CA GLU A 2 16.89 -30.47 16.93
C GLU A 2 15.80 -29.42 17.07
N ASP A 3 16.18 -28.14 16.98
CA ASP A 3 15.24 -27.01 16.91
C ASP A 3 14.68 -26.91 15.47
N GLU A 4 13.64 -26.10 15.27
CA GLU A 4 13.03 -25.90 13.94
C GLU A 4 12.93 -24.42 13.60
N VAL A 5 13.25 -24.08 12.34
CA VAL A 5 13.17 -22.72 11.82
C VAL A 5 12.03 -22.64 10.81
N CYS A 6 10.97 -21.91 11.14
CA CYS A 6 9.86 -21.65 10.23
C CYS A 6 10.03 -20.27 9.57
N TYR A 7 9.61 -20.12 8.31
CA TYR A 7 9.54 -18.83 7.60
C TYR A 7 8.23 -18.62 6.83
N SER A 8 7.85 -17.36 6.64
CA SER A 8 6.76 -16.93 5.75
C SER A 8 7.15 -15.66 4.99
N THR A 9 6.85 -15.61 3.69
CA THR A 9 7.08 -14.43 2.82
C THR A 9 5.80 -13.62 2.63
N VAL A 10 5.91 -12.29 2.77
CA VAL A 10 4.81 -11.36 2.45
C VAL A 10 5.14 -10.60 1.17
N THR A 11 4.31 -10.73 0.13
CA THR A 11 4.45 -9.98 -1.14
C THR A 11 3.35 -8.93 -1.26
N PHE A 12 3.73 -7.65 -1.31
CA PHE A 12 2.83 -6.53 -1.63
C PHE A 12 3.21 -5.94 -2.99
N LYS A 13 2.24 -5.76 -3.89
CA LYS A 13 2.41 -5.01 -5.14
C LYS A 13 2.21 -3.51 -4.88
N SER A 14 3.17 -2.68 -5.29
CA SER A 14 3.06 -1.22 -5.25
C SER A 14 2.12 -0.70 -6.34
N PHE A 15 1.36 0.36 -6.00
CA PHE A 15 0.56 1.15 -6.94
C PHE A 15 1.18 2.55 -7.05
N ASP A 16 1.63 2.93 -8.24
CA ASP A 16 2.13 4.26 -8.54
C ASP A 16 0.95 5.19 -8.89
N ASN A 17 0.92 6.40 -8.32
CA ASN A 17 -0.14 7.38 -8.53
C ASN A 17 0.51 8.76 -8.73
N ASP A 18 0.61 9.22 -9.98
CA ASP A 18 1.25 10.49 -10.31
C ASP A 18 0.22 11.53 -10.81
N LYS A 19 0.29 12.74 -10.24
CA LYS A 19 -0.69 13.82 -10.35
C LYS A 19 -0.20 14.96 -11.25
N THR A 20 -1.06 15.33 -12.20
CA THR A 20 -1.46 16.69 -12.63
C THR A 20 -0.42 17.72 -13.14
N LYS A 21 -0.77 18.45 -14.22
CA LYS A 21 -0.54 19.90 -14.31
C LYS A 21 -1.48 20.61 -15.30
N ALA A 22 -2.01 21.76 -14.87
CA ALA A 22 -2.86 22.69 -15.61
C ALA A 22 -2.02 23.76 -16.35
N GLN A 23 -2.58 24.34 -17.42
CA GLN A 23 -2.01 25.46 -18.18
C GLN A 23 -2.94 26.69 -18.13
N GLN A 24 -2.33 27.87 -17.97
CA GLN A 24 -2.95 29.20 -17.95
C GLN A 24 -3.09 29.83 -19.34
N LEU A 25 -4.14 30.63 -19.53
CA LEU A 25 -4.41 31.49 -20.70
C LEU A 25 -3.69 32.86 -20.58
N PRO A 26 -3.23 33.47 -21.68
CA PRO A 26 -2.70 34.82 -21.68
C PRO A 26 -3.79 35.87 -22.02
N GLY A 27 -3.66 37.06 -21.42
CA GLY A 27 -4.49 38.24 -21.73
C GLY A 27 -3.93 39.12 -22.86
N LYS A 28 -4.72 40.13 -23.27
CA LYS A 28 -4.22 41.39 -23.85
C LYS A 28 -5.31 42.48 -23.90
N GLU A 29 -4.94 43.67 -23.44
CA GLU A 29 -5.68 44.93 -23.59
C GLU A 29 -5.50 45.52 -25.00
N SER A 30 -6.44 46.37 -25.45
CA SER A 30 -6.15 47.77 -25.81
C SER A 30 -7.36 48.51 -26.45
N GLY A 31 -7.56 49.77 -26.03
CA GLY A 31 -7.89 50.89 -26.94
C GLY A 31 -9.25 51.58 -26.79
N LEU A 32 -9.20 52.86 -26.43
CA LEU A 32 -10.21 53.94 -26.58
C LEU A 32 -9.43 55.18 -27.13
N PRO A 33 -9.99 56.35 -27.54
CA PRO A 33 -11.36 56.86 -27.85
C PRO A 33 -11.39 57.60 -29.25
N PRO A 34 -12.29 58.55 -29.68
CA PRO A 34 -13.22 59.46 -28.94
C PRO A 34 -14.63 59.75 -29.52
N GLN A 35 -15.34 60.57 -28.72
CA GLN A 35 -16.79 60.89 -28.64
C GLN A 35 -17.29 61.94 -29.65
N ASP A 36 -18.60 61.97 -29.98
CA ASP A 36 -19.52 63.05 -29.58
C ASP A 36 -21.00 62.88 -29.99
N GLN A 37 -21.88 63.20 -29.01
CA GLN A 37 -23.28 63.68 -29.04
C GLN A 37 -24.46 62.84 -29.58
N GLN A 38 -25.02 62.00 -28.71
CA GLN A 38 -26.46 61.73 -28.52
C GLN A 38 -26.65 61.45 -27.01
N SER A 39 -27.09 62.39 -26.16
CA SER A 39 -26.69 62.36 -24.72
C SER A 39 -27.71 61.88 -23.68
N GLU A 40 -28.85 61.31 -24.04
CA GLU A 40 -29.75 60.68 -23.03
C GLU A 40 -30.16 59.28 -23.46
N ASP A 41 -30.58 59.10 -24.72
CA ASP A 41 -30.93 57.81 -25.29
C ASP A 41 -29.70 56.87 -25.43
N TYR A 42 -28.52 57.44 -25.67
CA TYR A 42 -27.27 56.70 -25.77
C TYR A 42 -26.72 56.29 -24.40
N ASN A 43 -26.98 57.07 -23.36
CA ASN A 43 -26.64 56.71 -21.98
C ASN A 43 -27.57 55.58 -21.49
N HIS A 44 -28.87 55.68 -21.75
CA HIS A 44 -29.83 54.61 -21.44
C HIS A 44 -29.55 53.31 -22.21
N MET A 45 -29.16 53.44 -23.49
CA MET A 45 -28.74 52.30 -24.33
C MET A 45 -27.41 51.69 -23.85
N THR A 46 -26.48 52.50 -23.33
CA THR A 46 -25.20 52.02 -22.77
C THR A 46 -25.41 51.29 -21.44
N ASP A 47 -26.24 51.84 -20.55
CA ASP A 47 -26.60 51.18 -19.29
C ASP A 47 -27.33 49.85 -19.53
N SER A 48 -28.29 49.83 -20.48
CA SER A 48 -28.98 48.60 -20.87
C SER A 48 -28.04 47.54 -21.44
N LYS A 49 -27.04 47.95 -22.24
CA LYS A 49 -25.99 47.04 -22.75
C LYS A 49 -25.11 46.51 -21.61
N ASN A 50 -24.70 47.35 -20.67
CA ASN A 50 -23.89 46.96 -19.53
C ASN A 50 -24.63 45.96 -18.62
N ILE A 51 -25.92 46.20 -18.34
CA ILE A 51 -26.76 45.27 -17.58
C ILE A 51 -26.90 43.93 -18.31
N LEU A 52 -27.11 43.95 -19.63
CA LEU A 52 -27.19 42.71 -20.43
C LEU A 52 -25.87 41.92 -20.42
N THR A 53 -24.72 42.61 -20.45
CA THR A 53 -23.41 41.97 -20.34
C THR A 53 -23.24 41.29 -18.98
N LEU A 54 -23.50 42.00 -17.87
CA LEU A 54 -23.42 41.45 -16.51
C LEU A 54 -24.36 40.25 -16.32
N TYR A 55 -25.58 40.32 -16.85
CA TYR A 55 -26.53 39.21 -16.81
C TYR A 55 -26.01 37.97 -17.56
N ASN A 56 -25.36 38.16 -18.71
CA ASN A 56 -24.80 37.05 -19.47
C ASN A 56 -23.55 36.44 -18.82
N GLU A 57 -22.72 37.27 -18.18
CA GLU A 57 -21.58 36.82 -17.38
C GLU A 57 -22.05 36.00 -16.19
N GLU A 58 -22.97 36.54 -15.38
CA GLU A 58 -23.56 35.83 -14.23
C GLU A 58 -24.23 34.51 -14.67
N ARG A 59 -24.91 34.51 -15.82
CA ARG A 59 -25.49 33.28 -16.39
C ARG A 59 -24.42 32.25 -16.74
N THR A 60 -23.31 32.70 -17.31
CA THR A 60 -22.19 31.83 -17.70
C THR A 60 -21.51 31.24 -16.46
N ASP A 61 -21.25 32.06 -15.44
CA ASP A 61 -20.65 31.63 -14.18
C ASP A 61 -21.55 30.65 -13.43
N ASN A 62 -22.86 30.90 -13.37
CA ASN A 62 -23.83 29.98 -12.79
C ASN A 62 -23.85 28.64 -13.53
N GLN A 63 -23.75 28.67 -14.86
CA GLN A 63 -23.69 27.45 -15.66
C GLN A 63 -22.39 26.68 -15.41
N GLN A 64 -21.25 27.37 -15.31
CA GLN A 64 -19.98 26.76 -14.92
C GLN A 64 -20.05 26.16 -13.51
N LEU A 65 -20.62 26.87 -12.55
CA LEU A 65 -20.79 26.40 -11.17
C LEU A 65 -21.62 25.11 -11.12
N LEU A 66 -22.70 25.03 -11.90
CA LEU A 66 -23.51 23.82 -12.02
C LEU A 66 -22.70 22.64 -12.57
N THR A 67 -21.91 22.86 -13.63
CA THR A 67 -21.07 21.78 -14.18
C THR A 67 -20.00 21.31 -13.20
N HIS A 68 -19.41 22.22 -12.43
CA HIS A 68 -18.40 21.88 -11.43
C HIS A 68 -19.01 21.10 -10.27
N LYS A 69 -20.22 21.48 -9.84
CA LYS A 69 -20.97 20.75 -8.81
C LYS A 69 -21.24 19.31 -9.24
N GLU A 70 -21.71 19.08 -10.46
CA GLU A 70 -21.95 17.73 -10.98
C GLU A 70 -20.66 16.89 -11.05
N LEU A 71 -19.54 17.51 -11.40
CA LEU A 71 -18.24 16.84 -11.42
C LEU A 71 -17.81 16.40 -10.02
N LEU A 72 -17.92 17.29 -9.03
CA LEU A 72 -17.59 17.00 -7.63
C LEU A 72 -18.49 15.89 -7.07
N GLU A 73 -19.78 15.93 -7.36
CA GLU A 73 -20.72 14.86 -6.95
C GLU A 73 -20.34 13.51 -7.55
N ARG A 74 -19.88 13.49 -8.80
CA ARG A 74 -19.37 12.27 -9.45
C ARG A 74 -18.08 11.76 -8.80
N GLU A 75 -17.16 12.66 -8.44
CA GLU A 75 -15.90 12.31 -7.77
C GLU A 75 -16.16 11.75 -6.37
N ILE A 76 -17.04 12.38 -5.59
CA ILE A 76 -17.48 11.89 -4.27
C ILE A 76 -18.07 10.48 -4.40
N LYS A 77 -18.94 10.27 -5.38
CA LYS A 77 -19.52 8.95 -5.64
C LYS A 77 -18.44 7.92 -5.98
N GLY A 78 -17.49 8.27 -6.84
CA GLY A 78 -16.38 7.39 -7.21
C GLY A 78 -15.51 7.01 -6.02
N LEU A 79 -15.13 7.98 -5.19
CA LEU A 79 -14.36 7.76 -3.97
C LEU A 79 -15.12 6.91 -2.94
N SER A 80 -16.44 7.08 -2.83
CA SER A 80 -17.29 6.24 -1.96
C SER A 80 -17.24 4.78 -2.42
N THR A 81 -17.44 4.53 -3.71
CA THR A 81 -17.37 3.18 -4.28
C THR A 81 -16.01 2.54 -4.07
N GLN A 82 -14.91 3.28 -4.30
CA GLN A 82 -13.56 2.77 -4.05
C GLN A 82 -13.33 2.41 -2.58
N ASN A 83 -13.84 3.21 -1.64
CA ASN A 83 -13.74 2.88 -0.21
C ASN A 83 -14.54 1.62 0.14
N GLU A 84 -15.73 1.46 -0.41
CA GLU A 84 -16.56 0.27 -0.20
C GLU A 84 -15.89 -0.98 -0.76
N GLU A 85 -15.31 -0.90 -1.96
CA GLU A 85 -14.53 -1.98 -2.58
C GLU A 85 -13.29 -2.33 -1.75
N LEU A 86 -12.52 -1.32 -1.33
CA LEU A 86 -11.34 -1.51 -0.49
C LEU A 86 -11.72 -2.18 0.82
N ASN A 87 -12.80 -1.74 1.46
CA ASN A 87 -13.29 -2.32 2.70
C ASN A 87 -13.80 -3.76 2.49
N SER A 88 -14.45 -4.05 1.36
CA SER A 88 -14.86 -5.40 1.00
C SER A 88 -13.65 -6.33 0.80
N ASN A 89 -12.65 -5.87 0.05
CA ASN A 89 -11.40 -6.61 -0.17
C ASN A 89 -10.67 -6.88 1.14
N LEU A 90 -10.60 -5.88 2.03
CA LEU A 90 -10.03 -6.04 3.36
C LEU A 90 -10.77 -7.13 4.16
N ASN A 91 -12.11 -7.06 4.20
CA ASN A 91 -12.92 -8.06 4.90
C ASN A 91 -12.76 -9.47 4.32
N PHE A 92 -12.61 -9.58 3.00
CA PHE A 92 -12.36 -10.85 2.33
C PHE A 92 -10.99 -11.41 2.72
N ILE A 93 -9.93 -10.59 2.67
CA ILE A 93 -8.58 -10.98 3.10
C ILE A 93 -8.61 -11.45 4.54
N LEU A 94 -9.25 -10.70 5.45
CA LEU A 94 -9.34 -11.06 6.86
C LEU A 94 -10.09 -12.37 7.11
N LYS A 95 -11.13 -12.69 6.31
CA LYS A 95 -11.85 -13.96 6.41
C LYS A 95 -11.08 -15.16 5.84
N GLN A 96 -10.31 -14.92 4.78
CA GLN A 96 -9.59 -15.96 4.06
C GLN A 96 -8.21 -16.24 4.66
N SER A 97 -7.62 -15.25 5.30
CA SER A 97 -6.35 -15.36 5.99
C SER A 97 -6.55 -15.99 7.37
N THR A 98 -5.80 -17.04 7.68
CA THR A 98 -5.65 -17.56 9.06
C THR A 98 -4.86 -16.59 9.95
N LEU A 99 -4.64 -15.35 9.50
CA LEU A 99 -3.89 -14.32 10.18
C LEU A 99 -4.75 -13.76 11.30
N SER A 100 -4.42 -14.11 12.54
CA SER A 100 -5.02 -13.45 13.69
C SER A 100 -4.50 -12.02 13.73
N ILE A 101 -5.39 -11.03 13.59
CA ILE A 101 -5.04 -9.60 13.73
C ILE A 101 -4.33 -9.36 15.07
N GLU A 102 -4.68 -10.12 16.11
CA GLU A 102 -4.06 -10.05 17.43
C GLU A 102 -2.58 -10.41 17.43
N ASP A 103 -2.13 -11.24 16.46
CA ASP A 103 -0.72 -11.61 16.34
C ASP A 103 0.10 -10.47 15.71
N TYR A 104 -0.51 -9.66 14.84
CA TYR A 104 0.19 -8.60 14.11
C TYR A 104 0.02 -7.23 14.75
N CYS A 105 -1.11 -6.99 15.40
CA CYS A 105 -1.55 -5.68 15.86
C CYS A 105 -1.82 -5.67 17.36
N GLN A 106 -1.29 -4.66 18.04
CA GLN A 106 -1.51 -4.42 19.46
C GLN A 106 -2.32 -3.14 19.66
N SER A 107 -3.43 -3.24 20.38
CA SER A 107 -4.22 -2.08 20.79
C SER A 107 -3.63 -1.50 22.07
N THR A 108 -3.36 -0.20 22.07
CA THR A 108 -2.88 0.55 23.25
C THR A 108 -3.75 1.77 23.47
N GLU A 109 -3.65 2.42 24.63
CA GLU A 109 -4.36 3.69 24.90
C GLU A 109 -4.05 4.80 23.86
N LYS A 110 -2.94 4.66 23.12
CA LYS A 110 -2.50 5.59 22.06
C LYS A 110 -2.91 5.14 20.65
N GLY A 111 -3.76 4.12 20.53
CA GLY A 111 -4.22 3.55 19.26
C GLY A 111 -3.65 2.16 18.95
N VAL A 112 -3.98 1.65 17.76
CA VAL A 112 -3.56 0.34 17.26
C VAL A 112 -2.21 0.45 16.55
N ARG A 113 -1.25 -0.40 16.93
CA ARG A 113 0.06 -0.50 16.27
C ARG A 113 0.27 -1.91 15.73
N CYS A 114 0.55 -2.00 14.43
CA CYS A 114 0.79 -3.27 13.75
C CYS A 114 2.26 -3.42 13.35
N LYS A 115 2.76 -4.66 13.33
CA LYS A 115 4.07 -5.02 12.81
C LYS A 115 3.93 -5.89 11.55
N PRO A 116 4.94 -5.90 10.66
CA PRO A 116 4.92 -6.74 9.46
C PRO A 116 4.93 -8.25 9.74
N CYS A 117 5.53 -8.65 10.87
CA CYS A 117 5.59 -10.04 11.30
C CYS A 117 4.70 -10.29 12.52
N PRO A 118 4.14 -11.50 12.67
CA PRO A 118 3.36 -11.86 13.84
C PRO A 118 4.22 -11.82 15.12
N LYS A 119 3.53 -11.78 16.26
CA LYS A 119 4.16 -11.75 17.58
C LYS A 119 5.12 -12.93 17.73
N ASN A 120 6.32 -12.66 18.26
CA ASN A 120 7.42 -13.62 18.42
C ASN A 120 8.12 -14.06 17.12
N TRP A 121 7.76 -13.50 15.96
CA TRP A 121 8.50 -13.69 14.71
C TRP A 121 9.49 -12.54 14.48
N ILE A 122 10.62 -12.85 13.85
CA ILE A 122 11.69 -11.91 13.55
C ILE A 122 11.68 -11.62 12.04
N GLN A 123 11.63 -10.33 11.69
CA GLN A 123 11.66 -9.92 10.29
C GLN A 123 13.10 -9.93 9.74
N ASN A 124 13.30 -10.54 8.56
CA ASN A 124 14.49 -10.36 7.73
C ASN A 124 14.06 -10.16 6.27
N GLY A 125 14.26 -8.95 5.75
CA GLY A 125 13.76 -8.55 4.44
C GLY A 125 12.22 -8.62 4.34
N SER A 126 11.74 -9.34 3.32
CA SER A 126 10.31 -9.60 3.07
C SER A 126 9.78 -10.86 3.76
N SER A 127 10.60 -11.50 4.60
CA SER A 127 10.28 -12.75 5.28
C SER A 127 10.23 -12.58 6.79
N CYS A 128 9.37 -13.37 7.43
CA CYS A 128 9.27 -13.49 8.89
C CYS A 128 9.77 -14.87 9.30
N TYR A 129 10.59 -14.95 10.35
CA TYR A 129 11.18 -16.19 10.85
C TYR A 129 10.76 -16.47 12.29
N HIS A 130 10.50 -17.73 12.60
CA HIS A 130 10.24 -18.18 13.96
C HIS A 130 11.20 -19.33 14.31
N PHE A 131 11.94 -19.14 15.38
CA PHE A 131 12.91 -20.09 15.90
C PHE A 131 12.28 -20.79 17.10
N HIS A 132 11.83 -22.02 16.91
CA HIS A 132 11.22 -22.80 17.99
C HIS A 132 12.33 -23.49 18.78
N VAL A 133 12.55 -23.03 20.01
CA VAL A 133 13.41 -23.70 20.99
C VAL A 133 12.48 -24.48 21.92
N GLU A 134 12.09 -25.69 21.51
CA GLU A 134 11.23 -26.56 22.32
C GLU A 134 12.05 -27.56 23.14
N SER A 135 11.57 -27.92 24.33
CA SER A 135 12.23 -28.92 25.18
C SER A 135 12.14 -30.33 24.60
N ASP A 136 11.14 -30.58 23.76
CA ASP A 136 10.84 -31.88 23.19
C ASP A 136 11.24 -31.90 21.71
N TRP A 137 12.15 -32.79 21.34
CA TRP A 137 12.68 -32.88 19.99
C TRP A 137 11.62 -33.39 19.00
N LYS A 138 11.53 -32.74 17.85
CA LYS A 138 10.60 -33.11 16.77
C LYS A 138 11.36 -33.73 15.61
N THR A 139 10.69 -34.67 14.92
CA THR A 139 11.18 -35.14 13.63
C THR A 139 10.99 -34.05 12.58
N TRP A 140 11.77 -34.07 11.49
CA TRP A 140 11.57 -33.15 10.36
C TRP A 140 10.10 -33.07 9.89
N GLY A 141 9.41 -34.21 9.86
CA GLY A 141 8.01 -34.28 9.46
C GLY A 141 7.07 -33.57 10.45
N ASP A 142 7.32 -33.73 11.75
CA ASP A 142 6.58 -33.04 12.80
C ASP A 142 6.89 -31.53 12.79
N SER A 143 8.14 -31.15 12.54
CA SER A 143 8.57 -29.76 12.37
C SER A 143 7.91 -29.08 11.17
N ASN A 144 7.85 -29.76 10.03
CA ASN A 144 7.13 -29.26 8.86
C ASN A 144 5.63 -29.12 9.14
N LYS A 145 5.04 -30.06 9.87
CA LYS A 145 3.63 -29.98 10.29
C LYS A 145 3.40 -28.84 11.29
N SER A 146 4.35 -28.59 12.18
CA SER A 146 4.34 -27.47 13.14
C SER A 146 4.34 -26.12 12.42
N CYS A 147 5.27 -25.91 11.48
CA CYS A 147 5.32 -24.68 10.67
C CYS A 147 4.04 -24.49 9.85
N THR A 148 3.56 -25.54 9.18
CA THR A 148 2.35 -25.46 8.33
C THR A 148 1.08 -25.21 9.13
N THR A 149 0.96 -25.75 10.34
CA THR A 149 -0.15 -25.43 11.26
C THR A 149 -0.14 -23.96 11.65
N SER A 150 1.04 -23.34 11.72
CA SER A 150 1.21 -21.89 11.98
C SER A 150 1.11 -21.03 10.72
N GLY A 151 0.70 -21.60 9.57
CA GLY A 151 0.60 -20.87 8.30
C GLY A 151 1.95 -20.52 7.65
N ALA A 152 3.00 -21.27 7.99
CA ALA A 152 4.36 -21.07 7.52
C ALA A 152 4.97 -22.37 6.95
N HIS A 153 6.23 -22.31 6.53
CA HIS A 153 6.99 -23.46 6.06
C HIS A 153 8.33 -23.54 6.79
N LEU A 154 8.99 -24.71 6.77
CA LEU A 154 10.39 -24.76 7.20
C LEU A 154 11.24 -23.82 6.33
N ALA A 155 12.17 -23.08 6.95
CA ALA A 155 13.05 -22.12 6.29
C ALA A 155 13.82 -22.76 5.14
N ILE A 156 13.76 -22.16 3.96
CA ILE A 156 14.59 -22.55 2.82
C ILE A 156 15.68 -21.52 2.70
N ILE A 157 16.91 -21.90 3.06
CA ILE A 157 18.05 -21.00 3.02
C ILE A 157 18.56 -20.92 1.58
N ASP A 158 18.39 -19.78 0.93
CA ASP A 158 18.74 -19.58 -0.48
C ASP A 158 19.92 -18.61 -0.71
N SER A 159 20.41 -17.98 0.36
CA SER A 159 21.46 -16.97 0.32
C SER A 159 22.40 -17.04 1.52
N VAL A 160 23.62 -16.50 1.35
CA VAL A 160 24.61 -16.42 2.43
C VAL A 160 24.11 -15.50 3.54
N GLU A 161 23.46 -14.40 3.17
CA GLU A 161 22.88 -13.44 4.10
C GLU A 161 21.78 -14.07 4.96
N GLU A 162 20.94 -14.94 4.38
CA GLU A 162 19.94 -15.69 5.13
C GLU A 162 20.58 -16.72 6.05
N GLN A 163 21.61 -17.43 5.58
CA GLN A 163 22.37 -18.38 6.40
C GLN A 163 23.01 -17.70 7.62
N GLU A 164 23.60 -16.51 7.43
CA GLU A 164 24.16 -15.71 8.52
C GLU A 164 23.09 -15.23 9.49
N PHE A 165 21.94 -14.79 8.97
CA PHE A 165 20.80 -14.39 9.80
C PHE A 165 20.30 -15.55 10.67
N VAL A 166 20.09 -16.73 10.08
CA VAL A 166 19.65 -17.93 10.81
C VAL A 166 20.66 -18.32 11.88
N ASN A 167 21.95 -18.41 11.52
CA ASN A 167 23.03 -18.78 12.45
C ASN A 167 23.15 -17.84 13.66
N LYS A 168 22.78 -16.57 13.51
CA LYS A 168 22.79 -15.59 14.61
C LYS A 168 21.67 -15.81 15.64
N HIS A 169 20.57 -16.44 15.24
CA HIS A 169 19.34 -16.53 16.05
C HIS A 169 19.04 -17.93 16.58
N VAL A 170 19.68 -18.97 16.05
CA VAL A 170 19.66 -20.32 16.63
C VAL A 170 20.61 -20.40 17.84
N GLU A 171 20.27 -21.20 18.84
CA GLU A 171 21.18 -21.44 19.95
C GLU A 171 22.45 -22.18 19.49
N PHE A 172 23.58 -21.88 20.12
CA PHE A 172 24.87 -22.45 19.75
C PHE A 172 24.91 -23.93 20.13
N TYR A 173 24.97 -24.81 19.14
CA TYR A 173 25.15 -26.23 19.38
C TYR A 173 26.63 -26.58 19.59
N TYR A 174 26.90 -27.42 20.60
CA TYR A 174 28.25 -27.79 20.99
C TYR A 174 28.87 -28.91 20.12
N ASP A 175 28.11 -29.57 19.24
CA ASP A 175 28.62 -30.62 18.35
C ASP A 175 27.93 -30.67 16.97
N ILE A 176 28.52 -31.44 16.05
CA ILE A 176 28.09 -31.61 14.66
C ILE A 176 26.80 -32.43 14.47
N TYR A 177 26.27 -33.03 15.53
CA TYR A 177 25.06 -33.85 15.53
C TYR A 177 23.85 -33.09 16.08
N HIS A 178 24.03 -31.81 16.38
CA HIS A 178 23.01 -30.91 16.88
C HIS A 178 22.84 -29.76 15.90
N GLY A 179 21.61 -29.58 15.44
CA GLY A 179 21.28 -28.65 14.38
C GLY A 179 19.82 -28.29 14.42
N TYR A 180 19.32 -27.69 13.35
CA TYR A 180 17.93 -27.28 13.23
C TYR A 180 17.33 -27.79 11.92
N TRP A 181 16.03 -28.07 11.93
CA TRP A 181 15.32 -28.47 10.74
C TRP A 181 15.07 -27.28 9.82
N ILE A 182 15.46 -27.46 8.55
CA ILE A 182 15.20 -26.55 7.43
C ILE A 182 14.39 -27.27 6.34
N GLY A 183 13.81 -26.48 5.45
CA GLY A 183 13.11 -26.96 4.28
C GLY A 183 14.05 -27.59 3.25
N PRO A 184 13.51 -28.30 2.25
CA PRO A 184 14.32 -28.92 1.22
C PRO A 184 15.09 -27.86 0.43
N TRP A 185 16.37 -28.15 0.14
CA TRP A 185 17.17 -27.35 -0.77
C TRP A 185 16.50 -27.32 -2.15
N ASN A 186 16.24 -26.12 -2.67
CA ASN A 186 15.77 -25.97 -4.03
C ASN A 186 17.00 -25.96 -4.97
N TRP A 187 17.29 -27.09 -5.61
CA TRP A 187 18.38 -27.26 -6.60
C TRP A 187 18.19 -26.45 -7.90
N THR A 188 17.43 -25.36 -7.89
CA THR A 188 17.15 -24.55 -9.08
C THR A 188 18.11 -23.37 -9.26
N SER A 189 19.03 -23.12 -8.33
CA SER A 189 20.24 -22.34 -8.62
C SER A 189 21.36 -23.30 -9.01
N GLU A 190 21.40 -23.61 -10.31
CA GLU A 190 22.57 -24.18 -10.97
C GLU A 190 23.69 -23.12 -10.98
N ALA A 191 24.18 -22.77 -9.79
CA ALA A 191 25.39 -21.99 -9.59
C ALA A 191 26.57 -22.95 -9.78
N GLU A 192 27.02 -23.01 -11.02
CA GLU A 192 28.29 -23.52 -11.52
C GLU A 192 29.24 -24.09 -10.43
N LEU A 193 29.23 -25.42 -10.32
CA LEU A 193 30.34 -26.17 -9.76
C LEU A 193 31.61 -25.87 -10.58
N LYS A 194 32.36 -24.84 -10.18
CA LYS A 194 33.80 -24.81 -10.45
C LYS A 194 34.46 -25.91 -9.63
N LYS A 195 34.50 -27.11 -10.21
CA LYS A 195 35.41 -28.17 -9.79
C LYS A 195 36.84 -27.68 -10.02
N GLY A 196 37.53 -27.35 -8.93
CA GLY A 196 38.98 -27.44 -8.85
C GLY A 196 39.40 -28.88 -8.60
#